data_AF-A0A4U8SYL7-F1
#
_entry.id   AF-A0A4U8SYL7-F1
#
_cell.length_a   1.000
_cell.length_b   1.000
_cell.length_c   1.000
_cell.angle_alpha   90.00
_cell.angle_beta   90.00
_cell.angle_gamma   90.00
#
_symmetry.space_group_name_H-M   'P 1'
#
loop_
_entity.id
_entity.type
_entity.pdbx_description
1 polymer ?
#
loop_
_entity_poly.entity_id
_entity_poly.type
_entity_poly.pdbx_seq_one_letter_code
_entity_poly.pdbx_strand_id
1 'polypeptide(L)'
;MKQQRFAKVFIWLFHLTYLRETRLIAWRDIFPQDSNSIPQDSRLKDSNPTHCQTTQNPQSLQTSQILKAPKILPYTKAIRLDSTHRYLTLLSHRNGALDGWVYGRFIPRFVFMMAKQLHKIWWLRVIFPGIAITRQKDDPLHYKKANLNALKTCVKALQDRQILCIFPEGTSSLGHKHLPFEQGAARLAMMSQKASQKAHLEVASLHSPLYILPMSVFYDDPTLLGGRAFVVYNEPFICPQDMDTEHLHALFSQKLEQILLEYDSQELQEIAHFLASFLSSNTPFTDYYGNLIWFHSLQQAQDSQLSKIVNLTQTYRKMPLPTLYKNAPIYPQNFLLSLWTFSICLPIVAFSFLLNLPPLLCGKLSAKLFAKEQHTISLWKAIVGYGVGFVWWGGICITSGICGAFGVYDNLLATLHIGFFAGLDSAFLDSVLGCGLGILLSLIACSFGIWGLKLYGAFKKHSIALYNAMFHRNKFTMFKQFKTKLLEMLA
;
A
#
# COMPACT_ATOMS: atom_id res chain seq x y z
N MET A 1 -9.86 23.46 -4.43
CA MET A 1 -10.85 22.41 -4.81
C MET A 1 -10.57 21.72 -6.15
N LYS A 2 -10.38 22.44 -7.28
CA LYS A 2 -10.16 21.81 -8.61
C LYS A 2 -8.97 20.83 -8.64
N GLN A 3 -7.82 21.23 -8.08
CA GLN A 3 -6.62 20.38 -8.01
C GLN A 3 -6.83 19.08 -7.20
N GLN A 4 -7.57 19.15 -6.08
CA GLN A 4 -7.90 17.96 -5.29
C GLN A 4 -8.82 16.99 -6.03
N ARG A 5 -9.77 17.49 -6.85
CA ARG A 5 -10.62 16.62 -7.69
C ARG A 5 -9.78 15.86 -8.72
N PHE A 6 -8.84 16.55 -9.37
CA PHE A 6 -7.94 15.93 -10.32
C PHE A 6 -7.02 14.90 -9.66
N ALA A 7 -6.41 15.24 -8.52
CA ALA A 7 -5.61 14.29 -7.75
C ALA A 7 -6.40 13.04 -7.33
N LYS A 8 -7.69 13.17 -7.00
CA LYS A 8 -8.55 12.01 -6.71
C LYS A 8 -8.73 11.09 -7.91
N VAL A 9 -8.86 11.62 -9.12
CA VAL A 9 -8.93 10.81 -10.35
C VAL A 9 -7.62 10.05 -10.56
N PHE A 10 -6.47 10.71 -10.36
CA PHE A 10 -5.17 10.05 -10.43
C PHE A 10 -4.99 8.97 -9.37
N ILE A 11 -5.36 9.24 -8.12
CA ILE A 11 -5.34 8.25 -7.04
C ILE A 11 -6.26 7.08 -7.39
N TRP A 12 -7.44 7.33 -7.94
CA TRP A 12 -8.35 6.26 -8.36
C TRP A 12 -7.76 5.41 -9.49
N LEU A 13 -7.22 6.03 -10.54
CA LEU A 13 -6.53 5.33 -11.63
C LEU A 13 -5.32 4.53 -11.13
N PHE A 14 -4.53 5.12 -10.23
CA PHE A 14 -3.41 4.46 -9.56
C PHE A 14 -3.88 3.21 -8.81
N HIS A 15 -4.95 3.29 -8.01
CA HIS A 15 -5.48 2.10 -7.32
C HIS A 15 -6.05 1.06 -8.28
N LEU A 16 -6.58 1.48 -9.43
CA LEU A 16 -7.14 0.57 -10.41
C LEU A 16 -6.07 -0.25 -11.15
N THR A 17 -4.89 0.35 -11.38
CA THR A 17 -3.89 -0.18 -12.32
C THR A 17 -2.53 -0.46 -11.67
N TYR A 18 -2.15 0.30 -10.65
CA TYR A 18 -0.86 0.18 -9.96
C TYR A 18 -0.88 -0.86 -8.85
N LEU A 19 -1.94 -0.87 -8.05
CA LEU A 19 -2.07 -1.81 -6.94
C LEU A 19 -3.09 -2.86 -7.36
N ARG A 20 -2.70 -4.13 -7.25
CA ARG A 20 -3.65 -5.22 -7.41
C ARG A 20 -4.66 -5.20 -6.28
N GLU A 21 -4.20 -4.82 -5.09
CA GLU A 21 -5.01 -4.78 -3.89
C GLU A 21 -4.45 -3.76 -2.89
N THR A 22 -5.35 -3.00 -2.27
CA THR A 22 -5.06 -2.15 -1.12
C THR A 22 -6.01 -2.48 -0.01
N ARG A 23 -5.49 -2.87 1.15
CA ARG A 23 -6.31 -3.18 2.33
C ARG A 23 -6.04 -2.17 3.43
N LEU A 24 -7.11 -1.76 4.10
CA LEU A 24 -7.03 -1.05 5.37
C LEU A 24 -7.27 -2.05 6.50
N ILE A 25 -6.50 -1.95 7.58
CA ILE A 25 -6.55 -2.88 8.71
C ILE A 25 -6.45 -2.06 10.00
N ALA A 26 -7.39 -2.24 10.92
CA ALA A 26 -7.29 -1.66 12.25
C ALA A 26 -6.34 -2.51 13.11
N TRP A 27 -5.43 -1.89 13.84
CA TRP A 27 -4.45 -2.61 14.67
C TRP A 27 -5.11 -3.51 15.72
N ARG A 28 -6.18 -3.02 16.36
CA ARG A 28 -6.98 -3.79 17.34
C ARG A 28 -7.59 -5.08 16.78
N ASP A 29 -7.80 -5.16 15.46
CA ASP A 29 -8.37 -6.35 14.82
C ASP A 29 -7.28 -7.43 14.59
N ILE A 30 -6.00 -7.04 14.69
CA ILE A 30 -4.84 -7.94 14.59
C ILE A 30 -4.52 -8.52 15.98
N PHE A 31 -4.42 -7.65 16.98
CA PHE A 31 -4.16 -7.99 18.37
C PHE A 31 -5.34 -7.48 19.21
N PRO A 32 -6.37 -8.30 19.45
CA PRO A 32 -7.44 -7.94 20.36
C PRO A 32 -6.80 -7.69 21.72
N GLN A 33 -6.82 -6.43 22.18
CA GLN A 33 -6.50 -6.18 23.57
C GLN A 33 -7.62 -6.80 24.39
N ASP A 34 -7.29 -7.70 25.31
CA ASP A 34 -8.26 -8.19 26.29
C ASP A 34 -8.82 -6.97 27.02
N SER A 35 -10.06 -6.59 26.68
CA SER A 35 -10.76 -5.43 27.22
C SER A 35 -10.94 -5.48 28.74
N ASN A 36 -10.64 -6.62 29.36
CA ASN A 36 -10.71 -6.87 30.80
C ASN A 36 -9.40 -6.58 31.55
N SER A 37 -8.33 -6.18 30.86
CA SER A 37 -7.01 -5.93 31.47
C SER A 37 -6.70 -4.45 31.71
N ILE A 38 -7.63 -3.54 31.44
CA ILE A 38 -7.51 -2.16 31.90
C ILE A 38 -7.61 -2.21 33.44
N PRO A 39 -6.58 -1.81 34.20
CA PRO A 39 -6.72 -1.67 35.63
C PRO A 39 -7.84 -0.65 35.85
N GLN A 40 -8.98 -1.10 36.37
CA GLN A 40 -9.89 -0.18 37.01
C GLN A 40 -9.07 0.46 38.12
N ASP A 41 -8.85 1.76 38.01
CA ASP A 41 -8.26 2.59 39.05
C ASP A 41 -9.21 2.59 40.25
N SER A 42 -9.15 1.50 41.02
CA SER A 42 -9.93 1.31 42.22
C SER A 42 -9.25 2.11 43.31
N ARG A 43 -9.82 3.30 43.52
CA ARG A 43 -9.69 4.09 44.75
C ARG A 43 -9.58 3.18 45.97
N LEU A 44 -8.52 3.43 46.75
CA LEU A 44 -8.46 3.35 48.21
C LEU A 44 -9.69 2.71 48.88
N LYS A 45 -9.53 1.51 49.42
CA LYS A 45 -10.16 1.05 50.67
C LYS A 45 -9.46 -0.20 51.23
N ASP A 46 -8.65 0.06 52.25
CA ASP A 46 -8.37 -0.68 53.49
C ASP A 46 -8.57 -2.22 53.58
N SER A 47 -7.45 -2.86 53.95
CA SER A 47 -7.24 -3.95 54.94
C SER A 47 -8.18 -5.17 55.02
N ASN A 48 -7.68 -6.35 54.59
CA ASN A 48 -7.19 -7.42 55.49
C ASN A 48 -6.76 -8.68 54.70
N PRO A 49 -5.79 -9.50 55.19
CA PRO A 49 -5.22 -10.60 54.43
C PRO A 49 -5.70 -11.97 54.94
N THR A 50 -6.21 -12.83 54.06
CA THR A 50 -6.11 -14.30 54.14
C THR A 50 -6.78 -14.96 52.93
N HIS A 51 -5.98 -15.47 51.98
CA HIS A 51 -6.14 -16.84 51.46
C HIS A 51 -5.09 -17.22 50.41
N CYS A 52 -4.65 -18.47 50.53
CA CYS A 52 -3.70 -19.21 49.70
C CYS A 52 -3.73 -18.91 48.20
N GLN A 53 -2.56 -18.55 47.67
CA GLN A 53 -2.26 -18.55 46.25
C GLN A 53 -2.02 -19.99 45.76
N THR A 54 -2.81 -20.44 44.80
CA THR A 54 -2.41 -21.51 43.89
C THR A 54 -1.81 -20.85 42.66
N THR A 55 -0.48 -20.92 42.53
CA THR A 55 0.28 -20.40 41.39
C THR A 55 0.04 -21.27 40.15
N GLN A 56 -1.05 -21.01 39.45
CA GLN A 56 -1.15 -21.40 38.04
C GLN A 56 -0.40 -20.36 37.21
N ASN A 57 0.68 -20.81 36.58
CA ASN A 57 1.53 -20.02 35.71
C ASN A 57 0.71 -19.46 34.52
N PRO A 58 0.49 -18.13 34.41
CA PRO A 58 -0.38 -17.55 33.37
C PRO A 58 0.20 -17.68 31.96
N GLN A 59 1.47 -18.07 31.82
CA GLN A 59 2.20 -18.05 30.55
C GLN A 59 1.85 -19.19 29.59
N SER A 60 1.22 -20.29 30.03
CA SER A 60 0.99 -21.44 29.14
C SER A 60 -0.29 -21.36 28.30
N LEU A 61 -1.26 -20.52 28.68
CA LEU A 61 -2.52 -20.39 27.94
C LEU A 61 -2.46 -19.37 26.80
N GLN A 62 -1.56 -18.37 26.87
CA GLN A 62 -1.42 -17.38 25.79
C GLN A 62 -0.70 -17.95 24.55
N THR A 63 0.24 -18.88 24.72
CA THR A 63 1.07 -19.40 23.62
C THR A 63 0.28 -20.23 22.60
N SER A 64 -0.77 -20.94 23.03
CA SER A 64 -1.56 -21.79 22.11
C SER A 64 -2.53 -21.00 21.22
N GLN A 65 -2.93 -19.77 21.61
CA GLN A 65 -3.75 -18.89 20.77
C GLN A 65 -2.93 -18.07 19.75
N ILE A 66 -1.63 -17.86 19.99
CA ILE A 66 -0.73 -17.11 19.09
C ILE A 66 -0.45 -17.87 17.78
N LEU A 67 -0.64 -19.19 17.74
CA LEU A 67 -0.21 -20.03 16.61
C LEU A 67 -1.10 -19.97 15.37
N LYS A 68 -2.29 -19.37 15.43
CA LYS A 68 -3.12 -19.14 14.23
C LYS A 68 -2.97 -17.68 13.78
N ALA A 69 -2.32 -17.48 12.64
CA ALA A 69 -2.23 -16.16 12.01
C ALA A 69 -3.63 -15.53 11.96
N PRO A 70 -3.79 -14.28 12.44
CA PRO A 70 -5.11 -13.66 12.54
C PRO A 70 -5.75 -13.58 11.16
N LYS A 71 -7.01 -14.04 11.08
CA LYS A 71 -7.80 -13.92 9.84
C LYS A 71 -8.19 -12.45 9.67
N ILE A 72 -7.36 -11.71 8.97
CA ILE A 72 -7.61 -10.29 8.68
C ILE A 72 -8.79 -10.17 7.72
N LEU A 73 -9.90 -9.61 8.21
CA LEU A 73 -11.02 -9.24 7.36
C LEU A 73 -10.65 -7.99 6.55
N PRO A 74 -10.89 -7.98 5.22
CA PRO A 74 -10.53 -6.83 4.40
C PRO A 74 -11.47 -5.67 4.69
N TYR A 75 -10.96 -4.57 5.27
CA TYR A 75 -11.64 -3.28 5.20
C TYR A 75 -11.21 -2.57 3.93
N THR A 76 -12.17 -2.32 3.05
CA THR A 76 -11.97 -1.57 1.79
C THR A 76 -12.54 -0.16 1.86
N LYS A 77 -13.20 0.19 2.97
CA LYS A 77 -13.81 1.50 3.18
C LYS A 77 -12.80 2.48 3.78
N ALA A 78 -12.97 3.77 3.46
CA ALA A 78 -12.20 4.84 4.07
C ALA A 78 -12.42 4.89 5.58
N ILE A 79 -11.43 5.40 6.32
CA ILE A 79 -11.56 5.62 7.76
C ILE A 79 -12.66 6.65 7.98
N ARG A 80 -13.57 6.37 8.92
CA ARG A 80 -14.57 7.34 9.37
C ARG A 80 -13.94 8.19 10.45
N LEU A 81 -13.64 9.44 10.11
CA LEU A 81 -13.14 10.46 11.02
C LEU A 81 -14.23 11.51 11.23
N ASP A 82 -14.36 12.01 12.46
CA ASP A 82 -15.37 13.00 12.80
C ASP A 82 -15.00 14.36 12.21
N SER A 83 -15.83 14.89 11.32
CA SER A 83 -15.59 16.18 10.66
C SER A 83 -15.53 17.39 11.59
N THR A 84 -15.96 17.25 12.86
CA THR A 84 -15.88 18.31 13.88
C THR A 84 -14.51 18.40 14.54
N HIS A 85 -13.69 17.35 14.43
CA HIS A 85 -12.36 17.25 15.03
C HIS A 85 -11.24 17.66 14.08
N ARG A 86 -10.09 18.03 14.66
CA ARG A 86 -8.84 18.27 13.93
C ARG A 86 -7.99 17.01 13.98
N TYR A 87 -7.40 16.60 12.86
CA TYR A 87 -6.57 15.41 12.81
C TYR A 87 -5.17 15.72 12.24
N LEU A 88 -4.15 15.31 13.00
CA LEU A 88 -2.78 15.17 12.53
C LEU A 88 -2.47 13.68 12.37
N THR A 89 -2.31 13.24 11.13
CA THR A 89 -2.00 11.84 10.81
C THR A 89 -0.50 11.64 10.68
N LEU A 90 0.05 10.71 11.46
CA LEU A 90 1.45 10.32 11.44
C LEU A 90 1.59 9.08 10.54
N LEU A 91 2.38 9.18 9.48
CA LEU A 91 2.46 8.17 8.43
C LEU A 91 3.86 7.59 8.31
N SER A 92 4.01 6.28 8.33
CA SER A 92 5.29 5.65 7.95
C SER A 92 5.61 5.88 6.47
N HIS A 93 6.90 5.90 6.12
CA HIS A 93 7.38 6.26 4.79
C HIS A 93 8.27 5.17 4.18
N ARG A 94 7.66 4.27 3.41
CA ARG A 94 8.35 3.11 2.82
C ARG A 94 8.63 3.28 1.33
N ASN A 95 7.65 3.71 0.53
CA ASN A 95 7.73 3.70 -0.94
C ASN A 95 7.70 5.11 -1.56
N GLY A 96 8.35 6.06 -0.88
CA GLY A 96 8.48 7.44 -1.33
C GLY A 96 7.12 8.08 -1.63
N ALA A 97 7.05 8.90 -2.69
CA ALA A 97 5.86 9.68 -3.00
C ALA A 97 4.58 8.85 -3.23
N LEU A 98 4.70 7.56 -3.57
CA LEU A 98 3.55 6.67 -3.77
C LEU A 98 2.78 6.39 -2.47
N ASP A 99 3.44 6.45 -1.31
CA ASP A 99 2.77 6.27 -0.02
C ASP A 99 1.61 7.27 0.13
N GLY A 100 1.82 8.52 -0.32
CA GLY A 100 0.79 9.56 -0.29
C GLY A 100 -0.46 9.17 -1.09
N TRP A 101 -0.31 8.47 -2.22
CA TRP A 101 -1.45 7.96 -2.97
C TRP A 101 -2.15 6.83 -2.23
N VAL A 102 -1.39 5.88 -1.68
CA VAL A 102 -1.94 4.75 -0.89
C VAL A 102 -2.73 5.25 0.31
N TYR A 103 -2.18 6.16 1.10
CA TYR A 103 -2.89 6.75 2.23
C TYR A 103 -4.09 7.60 1.79
N GLY A 104 -3.94 8.36 0.70
CA GLY A 104 -5.00 9.21 0.15
C GLY A 104 -6.27 8.45 -0.27
N ARG A 105 -6.20 7.12 -0.43
CA ARG A 105 -7.37 6.25 -0.65
C ARG A 105 -8.27 6.12 0.57
N PHE A 106 -7.68 6.16 1.77
CA PHE A 106 -8.34 5.85 3.03
C PHE A 106 -8.61 7.09 3.89
N ILE A 107 -7.85 8.16 3.68
CA ILE A 107 -7.98 9.41 4.43
C ILE A 107 -8.82 10.40 3.61
N PRO A 108 -10.04 10.79 4.05
CA PRO A 108 -10.80 11.81 3.36
C PRO A 108 -10.15 13.20 3.54
N ARG A 109 -10.28 14.11 2.57
CA ARG A 109 -9.88 15.52 2.69
C ARG A 109 -8.45 15.77 3.20
N PHE A 110 -7.52 14.87 2.85
CA PHE A 110 -6.12 14.97 3.26
C PHE A 110 -5.41 16.20 2.70
N VAL A 111 -4.42 16.69 3.45
CA VAL A 111 -3.40 17.64 3.01
C VAL A 111 -2.06 17.09 3.44
N PHE A 112 -1.19 16.76 2.49
CA PHE A 112 0.14 16.25 2.81
C PHE A 112 1.15 17.38 3.04
N MET A 113 2.00 17.23 4.04
CA MET A 113 3.31 17.89 4.06
C MET A 113 4.24 17.15 3.09
N MET A 114 4.85 17.87 2.15
CA MET A 114 5.69 17.25 1.12
C MET A 114 6.98 18.02 0.86
N ALA A 115 8.00 17.33 0.36
CA ALA A 115 9.24 17.96 -0.03
C ALA A 115 9.02 18.94 -1.21
N LYS A 116 9.54 20.17 -1.08
CA LYS A 116 9.49 21.22 -2.11
C LYS A 116 10.03 20.78 -3.47
N GLN A 117 10.95 19.81 -3.50
CA GLN A 117 11.50 19.24 -4.74
C GLN A 117 10.41 18.63 -5.63
N LEU A 118 9.40 17.98 -5.06
CA LEU A 118 8.29 17.38 -5.81
C LEU A 118 7.44 18.45 -6.49
N HIS A 119 7.42 19.66 -5.93
CA HIS A 119 6.75 20.82 -6.49
C HIS A 119 7.63 21.64 -7.45
N LYS A 120 8.85 21.22 -7.80
CA LYS A 120 9.60 21.96 -8.84
C LYS A 120 8.97 21.77 -10.23
N ILE A 121 8.44 20.58 -10.51
CA ILE A 121 7.82 20.25 -11.79
C ILE A 121 6.32 20.53 -11.71
N TRP A 122 5.78 21.31 -12.65
CA TRP A 122 4.40 21.83 -12.58
C TRP A 122 3.34 20.72 -12.53
N TRP A 123 3.47 19.66 -13.33
CA TRP A 123 2.49 18.56 -13.36
C TRP A 123 2.60 17.66 -12.13
N LEU A 124 3.78 17.57 -11.50
CA LEU A 124 3.93 16.89 -10.21
C LEU A 124 3.16 17.60 -9.09
N ARG A 125 3.08 18.95 -9.11
CA ARG A 125 2.22 19.69 -8.17
C ARG A 125 0.77 19.28 -8.31
N VAL A 126 0.32 18.98 -9.53
CA VAL A 126 -1.08 18.63 -9.80
C VAL A 126 -1.42 17.26 -9.21
N ILE A 127 -0.54 16.26 -9.36
CA ILE A 127 -0.78 14.89 -8.88
C ILE A 127 -0.38 14.68 -7.41
N PHE A 128 0.49 15.54 -6.87
CA PHE A 128 0.85 15.60 -5.45
C PHE A 128 0.46 16.98 -4.89
N PRO A 129 -0.83 17.19 -4.54
CA PRO A 129 -1.26 18.40 -3.86
C PRO A 129 -0.87 18.37 -2.37
N GLY A 130 -0.36 19.47 -1.84
CA GLY A 130 0.06 19.54 -0.44
C GLY A 130 0.79 20.82 -0.09
N ILE A 131 1.22 20.92 1.17
CA ILE A 131 2.00 22.03 1.70
C ILE A 131 3.48 21.69 1.52
N ALA A 132 4.18 22.45 0.68
CA ALA A 132 5.58 22.23 0.39
C ALA A 132 6.47 22.71 1.56
N ILE A 133 7.37 21.84 1.99
CA ILE A 133 8.38 22.10 3.01
C ILE A 133 9.77 21.90 2.43
N THR A 134 10.68 22.79 2.82
CA THR A 134 12.06 22.77 2.35
C THR A 134 12.87 21.94 3.34
N ARG A 135 13.49 20.86 2.86
CA ARG A 135 14.39 20.07 3.71
C ARG A 135 15.73 20.79 3.82
N GLN A 136 16.42 20.61 4.94
CA GLN A 136 17.74 21.22 5.15
C GLN A 136 18.72 20.86 4.03
N LYS A 137 18.67 19.63 3.52
CA LYS A 137 19.50 19.18 2.38
C LYS A 137 19.19 19.87 1.05
N ASP A 138 17.99 20.42 0.88
CA ASP A 138 17.56 21.04 -0.38
C ASP A 138 17.88 22.56 -0.42
N ASP A 139 17.96 23.23 0.73
CA ASP A 139 18.26 24.68 0.86
C ASP A 139 18.80 25.01 2.29
N PRO A 140 20.07 24.72 2.57
CA PRO A 140 20.62 24.84 3.92
C PRO A 140 20.62 26.27 4.47
N LEU A 141 20.62 27.28 3.60
CA LEU A 141 20.69 28.69 3.99
C LEU A 141 19.33 29.30 4.35
N HIS A 142 18.25 28.93 3.65
CA HIS A 142 16.95 29.60 3.81
C HIS A 142 15.81 28.71 4.32
N TYR A 143 16.05 27.41 4.56
CA TYR A 143 14.98 26.47 4.93
C TYR A 143 14.20 26.89 6.18
N LYS A 144 14.85 27.47 7.21
CA LYS A 144 14.16 27.86 8.47
C LYS A 144 13.06 28.90 8.21
N LYS A 145 13.37 29.98 7.49
CA LYS A 145 12.41 31.05 7.19
C LYS A 145 11.30 30.56 6.26
N ALA A 146 11.66 29.78 5.23
CA ALA A 146 10.69 29.19 4.31
C ALA A 146 9.72 28.23 5.03
N ASN A 147 10.24 27.43 5.96
CA ASN A 147 9.45 26.46 6.71
C ASN A 147 8.52 27.11 7.74
N LEU A 148 8.84 28.28 8.30
CA LEU A 148 7.91 28.98 9.21
C LEU A 148 6.57 29.30 8.53
N ASN A 149 6.59 29.76 7.27
CA ASN A 149 5.36 30.03 6.53
C ASN A 149 4.60 28.74 6.19
N ALA A 150 5.31 27.67 5.85
CA ALA A 150 4.70 26.36 5.62
C ALA A 150 4.04 25.81 6.90
N LEU A 151 4.72 25.89 8.04
CA LEU A 151 4.19 25.48 9.35
C LEU A 151 2.96 26.29 9.75
N LYS A 152 2.95 27.61 9.53
CA LYS A 152 1.74 28.44 9.72
C LYS A 152 0.58 27.98 8.83
N THR A 153 0.88 27.62 7.59
CA THR A 153 -0.13 27.07 6.65
C THR A 153 -0.67 25.72 7.14
N CYS A 154 0.20 24.86 7.70
CA CYS A 154 -0.21 23.60 8.30
C CYS A 154 -1.12 23.80 9.53
N VAL A 155 -0.77 24.74 10.42
CA VAL A 155 -1.61 25.09 11.57
C VAL A 155 -2.97 25.59 11.10
N LYS A 156 -3.01 26.46 10.09
CA LYS A 156 -4.26 26.94 9.50
C LYS A 156 -5.08 25.79 8.92
N ALA A 157 -4.46 24.86 8.20
CA ALA A 157 -5.16 23.68 7.67
C ALA A 157 -5.80 22.84 8.79
N LEU A 158 -5.08 22.64 9.91
CA LEU A 158 -5.63 21.98 11.10
C LEU A 158 -6.80 22.78 11.71
N GLN A 159 -6.70 24.10 11.81
CA GLN A 159 -7.78 24.97 12.30
C GLN A 159 -9.02 24.91 11.40
N ASP A 160 -8.82 24.83 10.09
CA ASP A 160 -9.85 24.66 9.06
C ASP A 160 -10.41 23.21 9.02
N ARG A 161 -10.04 22.36 10.01
CA ARG A 161 -10.44 20.96 10.15
C ARG A 161 -10.11 20.11 8.92
N GLN A 162 -9.03 20.45 8.24
CA GLN A 162 -8.42 19.57 7.24
C GLN A 162 -7.62 18.48 7.95
N ILE A 163 -7.51 17.32 7.32
CA ILE A 163 -6.73 16.21 7.87
C ILE A 163 -5.29 16.38 7.37
N LEU A 164 -4.40 16.77 8.27
CA LEU A 164 -3.01 17.03 7.92
C LEU A 164 -2.20 15.74 8.04
N CYS A 165 -1.52 15.36 6.97
CA CYS A 165 -0.74 14.14 6.88
C CYS A 165 0.75 14.45 6.85
N ILE A 166 1.52 13.83 7.75
CA ILE A 166 2.97 14.03 7.88
C ILE A 166 3.70 12.68 7.90
N PHE A 167 4.86 12.65 7.23
CA PHE A 167 5.83 11.56 7.31
C PHE A 167 6.95 11.99 8.27
N PRO A 168 6.93 11.56 9.54
CA PRO A 168 7.89 12.03 10.53
C PRO A 168 9.34 11.57 10.23
N GLU A 169 9.54 10.52 9.44
CA GLU A 169 10.88 10.08 8.98
C GLU A 169 11.60 11.11 8.08
N GLY A 170 10.85 12.04 7.46
CA GLY A 170 11.39 13.08 6.56
C GLY A 170 11.95 12.57 5.21
N THR A 171 12.19 11.26 5.07
CA THR A 171 12.59 10.56 3.85
C THR A 171 12.14 9.10 3.92
N SER A 172 12.13 8.39 2.80
CA SER A 172 11.71 6.98 2.75
C SER A 172 12.87 6.00 2.76
N SER A 173 12.66 4.84 3.39
CA SER A 173 13.57 3.70 3.34
C SER A 173 12.82 2.38 3.28
N LEU A 174 13.38 1.40 2.57
CA LEU A 174 12.87 0.02 2.50
C LEU A 174 13.63 -0.94 3.43
N GLY A 175 14.46 -0.42 4.33
CA GLY A 175 15.19 -1.23 5.29
C GLY A 175 14.28 -1.99 6.26
N HIS A 176 14.90 -2.95 6.96
CA HIS A 176 14.28 -3.76 8.02
C HIS A 176 13.74 -2.93 9.21
N LYS A 177 14.18 -1.68 9.36
CA LYS A 177 13.69 -0.71 10.33
C LYS A 177 13.31 0.61 9.66
N HIS A 178 12.42 1.35 10.30
CA HIS A 178 12.12 2.74 9.98
C HIS A 178 13.33 3.64 10.23
N LEU A 179 13.33 4.81 9.62
CA LEU A 179 14.32 5.85 9.95
C LEU A 179 13.90 6.60 11.22
N PRO A 180 14.84 7.18 11.98
CA PRO A 180 14.51 7.98 13.15
C PRO A 180 13.46 9.04 12.82
N PHE A 181 12.44 9.14 13.67
CA PHE A 181 11.40 10.14 13.51
C PHE A 181 11.90 11.53 13.92
N GLU A 182 11.50 12.55 13.16
CA GLU A 182 11.83 13.94 13.42
C GLU A 182 10.79 14.61 14.33
N GLN A 183 11.21 15.60 15.12
CA GLN A 183 10.34 16.35 16.03
C GLN A 183 9.29 17.25 15.34
N GLY A 184 9.31 17.37 14.01
CA GLY A 184 8.46 18.29 13.26
C GLY A 184 6.96 18.10 13.52
N ALA A 185 6.50 16.86 13.68
CA ALA A 185 5.12 16.55 14.01
C ALA A 185 4.71 17.05 15.41
N ALA A 186 5.56 16.83 16.41
CA ALA A 186 5.32 17.27 17.79
C ALA A 186 5.30 18.81 17.90
N ARG A 187 6.25 19.49 17.24
CA ARG A 187 6.26 20.97 17.17
C ARG A 187 4.98 21.52 16.56
N LEU A 188 4.50 20.89 15.49
CA LEU A 188 3.29 21.30 14.80
C LEU A 188 2.03 21.08 15.65
N ALA A 189 1.95 19.97 16.39
CA ALA A 189 0.88 19.70 17.34
C ALA A 189 0.81 20.80 18.42
N MET A 190 1.95 21.14 19.04
CA MET A 190 2.00 22.23 20.03
C MET A 190 1.60 23.58 19.43
N MET A 191 2.12 23.92 18.23
CA MET A 191 1.75 25.17 17.55
C MET A 191 0.24 25.25 17.29
N SER A 192 -0.37 24.13 16.88
CA SER A 192 -1.81 24.01 16.63
C SER A 192 -2.64 24.11 17.91
N GLN A 193 -2.16 23.56 19.03
CA GLN A 193 -2.82 23.69 20.34
C GLN A 193 -2.76 25.14 20.85
N LYS A 194 -1.57 25.76 20.84
CA LYS A 194 -1.39 27.17 21.24
C LYS A 194 -2.25 28.13 20.42
N ALA A 195 -2.33 27.91 19.10
CA ALA A 195 -3.16 28.72 18.22
C ALA A 195 -4.66 28.59 18.55
N SER A 196 -5.12 27.39 18.96
CA SER A 196 -6.49 27.18 19.41
C SER A 196 -6.79 27.77 20.78
N GLN A 197 -5.85 27.72 21.72
CA GLN A 197 -5.99 28.36 23.03
C GLN A 197 -6.11 29.89 22.89
N LYS A 198 -5.34 30.50 21.99
CA LYS A 198 -5.47 31.93 21.70
C LYS A 198 -6.84 32.29 21.12
N ALA A 199 -7.32 31.52 20.13
CA ALA A 199 -8.64 31.77 19.52
C ALA A 199 -9.80 31.56 20.50
N HIS A 200 -9.65 30.70 21.51
CA HIS A 200 -10.64 30.48 22.55
C HIS A 200 -10.90 31.73 23.41
N LEU A 201 -9.88 32.55 23.64
CA LEU A 201 -10.05 33.83 24.35
C LEU A 201 -10.96 34.80 23.59
N GLU A 202 -11.16 34.58 22.28
CA GLU A 202 -11.95 35.45 21.40
C GLU A 202 -13.34 34.85 21.11
N VAL A 203 -13.49 33.51 20.98
CA VAL A 203 -14.77 32.84 20.68
C VAL A 203 -14.85 31.44 21.31
N ALA A 204 -15.74 31.24 22.31
CA ALA A 204 -15.87 30.00 23.08
C ALA A 204 -16.34 28.76 22.27
N SER A 205 -16.99 28.94 21.11
CA SER A 205 -17.56 27.85 20.30
C SER A 205 -16.54 27.13 19.39
N LEU A 206 -15.25 27.45 19.46
CA LEU A 206 -14.21 26.93 18.57
C LEU A 206 -13.34 25.82 19.18
N HIS A 207 -13.68 25.29 20.36
CA HIS A 207 -12.87 24.25 21.00
C HIS A 207 -13.03 22.88 20.32
N SER A 208 -12.22 22.65 19.29
CA SER A 208 -12.08 21.34 18.65
C SER A 208 -10.77 20.68 19.11
N PRO A 209 -10.80 19.53 19.80
CA PRO A 209 -9.59 18.81 20.18
C PRO A 209 -8.76 18.41 18.95
N LEU A 210 -7.44 18.35 19.14
CA LEU A 210 -6.52 17.81 18.14
C LEU A 210 -6.34 16.31 18.41
N TYR A 211 -6.70 15.49 17.43
CA TYR A 211 -6.46 14.05 17.44
C TYR A 211 -5.23 13.71 16.62
N ILE A 212 -4.49 12.71 17.11
CA ILE A 212 -3.35 12.11 16.44
C ILE A 212 -3.77 10.74 15.91
N LEU A 213 -3.53 10.48 14.62
CA LEU A 213 -3.84 9.21 13.97
C LEU A 213 -2.54 8.57 13.43
N PRO A 214 -1.98 7.56 14.12
CA PRO A 214 -0.85 6.80 13.61
C PRO A 214 -1.30 5.83 12.52
N MET A 215 -0.58 5.81 11.39
CA MET A 215 -0.79 4.84 10.32
C MET A 215 0.54 4.38 9.72
N SER A 216 0.60 3.10 9.36
CA SER A 216 1.73 2.49 8.67
C SER A 216 1.30 1.86 7.34
N VAL A 217 2.21 1.81 6.38
CA VAL A 217 2.02 1.13 5.10
C VAL A 217 3.06 0.03 4.91
N PHE A 218 2.62 -1.11 4.39
CA PHE A 218 3.46 -2.25 4.04
C PHE A 218 3.19 -2.69 2.62
N TYR A 219 4.23 -3.09 1.92
CA TYR A 219 4.16 -3.58 0.57
C TYR A 219 4.63 -5.02 0.52
N ASP A 220 4.00 -5.84 -0.32
CA ASP A 220 4.56 -7.17 -0.61
C ASP A 220 5.83 -7.06 -1.45
N ASP A 221 5.80 -6.21 -2.48
CA ASP A 221 6.97 -5.75 -3.22
C ASP A 221 6.79 -4.28 -3.60
N PRO A 222 7.54 -3.35 -2.98
CA PRO A 222 7.40 -1.92 -3.23
C PRO A 222 7.89 -1.52 -4.63
N THR A 223 8.66 -2.37 -5.32
CA THR A 223 9.28 -2.06 -6.62
C THR A 223 8.44 -2.45 -7.83
N LEU A 224 7.38 -3.25 -7.62
CA LEU A 224 6.54 -3.82 -8.68
C LEU A 224 5.26 -3.02 -8.90
N LEU A 225 4.86 -2.95 -10.18
CA LEU A 225 3.49 -2.63 -10.58
C LEU A 225 2.61 -3.85 -10.31
N GLY A 226 1.39 -3.63 -9.85
CA GLY A 226 0.45 -4.69 -9.47
C GLY A 226 0.76 -5.34 -8.13
N GLY A 227 1.55 -4.69 -7.27
CA GLY A 227 1.80 -5.12 -5.90
C GLY A 227 0.55 -5.02 -5.01
N ARG A 228 0.67 -5.51 -3.77
CA ARG A 228 -0.31 -5.30 -2.70
C ARG A 228 0.25 -4.30 -1.71
N ALA A 229 -0.62 -3.40 -1.23
CA ALA A 229 -0.32 -2.53 -0.12
C ALA A 229 -1.29 -2.80 1.04
N PHE A 230 -0.75 -2.84 2.25
CA PHE A 230 -1.50 -3.01 3.50
C PHE A 230 -1.30 -1.75 4.33
N VAL A 231 -2.39 -1.05 4.61
CA VAL A 231 -2.38 0.14 5.46
C VAL A 231 -2.94 -0.26 6.81
N VAL A 232 -2.14 -0.05 7.84
CA VAL A 232 -2.51 -0.35 9.22
C VAL A 232 -2.65 0.96 9.98
N TYR A 233 -3.67 1.07 10.81
CA TYR A 233 -3.88 2.27 11.62
C TYR A 233 -4.19 1.90 13.07
N ASN A 234 -3.81 2.80 13.97
CA ASN A 234 -4.19 2.73 15.38
C ASN A 234 -5.39 3.64 15.67
N GLU A 235 -6.09 3.43 16.79
CA GLU A 235 -7.18 4.32 17.18
C GLU A 235 -6.68 5.76 17.35
N PRO A 236 -7.42 6.77 16.85
CA PRO A 236 -7.07 8.17 17.09
C PRO A 236 -7.06 8.47 18.59
N PHE A 237 -6.04 9.19 19.06
CA PHE A 237 -5.97 9.64 20.46
C PHE A 237 -5.89 11.17 20.53
N ILE A 238 -6.40 11.74 21.62
CA ILE A 238 -6.35 13.19 21.85
C ILE A 238 -4.90 13.58 22.17
N CYS A 239 -4.39 14.61 21.48
CA CYS A 239 -3.07 15.15 21.72
C CYS A 239 -3.01 15.79 23.12
N PRO A 240 -2.12 15.34 24.03
CA PRO A 240 -1.92 15.95 25.35
C PRO A 240 -1.56 17.42 25.24
N GLN A 241 -2.10 18.28 26.11
CA GLN A 241 -1.86 19.74 26.05
C GLN A 241 -0.66 20.19 26.89
N ASP A 242 -0.32 19.45 27.93
CA ASP A 242 0.67 19.85 28.95
C ASP A 242 2.05 19.20 28.75
N MET A 243 2.26 18.56 27.61
CA MET A 243 3.55 17.94 27.25
C MET A 243 4.39 18.90 26.41
N ASP A 244 5.70 18.92 26.68
CA ASP A 244 6.65 19.60 25.80
C ASP A 244 6.85 18.84 24.46
N THR A 245 7.66 19.42 23.57
CA THR A 245 7.92 18.84 22.25
C THR A 245 8.58 17.48 22.32
N GLU A 246 9.48 17.26 23.28
CA GLU A 246 10.29 16.05 23.38
C GLU A 246 9.43 14.88 23.86
N HIS A 247 8.62 15.10 24.90
CA HIS A 247 7.67 14.11 25.40
C HIS A 247 6.56 13.80 24.37
N LEU A 248 6.04 14.81 23.67
CA LEU A 248 5.10 14.58 22.56
C LEU A 248 5.76 13.78 21.42
N HIS A 249 7.01 14.09 21.10
CA HIS A 249 7.75 13.36 20.08
C HIS A 249 7.93 11.90 20.48
N ALA A 250 8.37 11.62 21.72
CA ALA A 250 8.50 10.26 22.22
C ALA A 250 7.16 9.49 22.20
N LEU A 251 6.06 10.13 22.63
CA LEU A 251 4.73 9.54 22.55
C LEU A 251 4.32 9.23 21.10
N PHE A 252 4.57 10.15 20.17
CA PHE A 252 4.22 9.97 18.75
C PHE A 252 5.03 8.84 18.12
N SER A 253 6.34 8.81 18.41
CA SER A 253 7.24 7.74 17.96
C SER A 253 6.77 6.38 18.48
N GLN A 254 6.55 6.26 19.79
CA GLN A 254 6.05 5.04 20.42
C GLN A 254 4.73 4.57 19.79
N LYS A 255 3.76 5.47 19.57
CA LYS A 255 2.46 5.13 18.99
C LYS A 255 2.55 4.68 17.54
N LEU A 256 3.52 5.19 16.78
CA LEU A 256 3.76 4.77 15.40
C LEU A 256 4.54 3.45 15.34
N GLU A 257 5.57 3.30 16.17
CA GLU A 257 6.37 2.06 16.33
C GLU A 257 5.50 0.85 16.68
N GLN A 258 4.47 1.04 17.51
CA GLN A 258 3.51 -0.01 17.87
C GLN A 258 2.83 -0.69 16.67
N ILE A 259 2.72 -0.01 15.53
CA ILE A 259 2.06 -0.54 14.33
C ILE A 259 3.04 -0.77 13.16
N LEU A 260 4.34 -0.62 13.41
CA LEU A 260 5.39 -0.93 12.44
C LEU A 260 5.74 -2.43 12.50
N LEU A 261 5.94 -3.03 11.33
CA LEU A 261 6.56 -4.36 11.22
C LEU A 261 8.04 -4.14 10.95
N GLU A 262 8.81 -4.39 11.99
CA GLU A 262 10.26 -4.21 12.00
C GLU A 262 10.94 -5.53 12.30
N TYR A 263 12.15 -5.69 11.78
CA TYR A 263 12.95 -6.88 12.01
C TYR A 263 14.31 -6.48 12.53
N ASP A 264 14.96 -7.35 13.29
CA ASP A 264 16.25 -7.03 13.91
C ASP A 264 17.38 -6.91 12.89
N SER A 265 17.24 -7.59 11.75
CA SER A 265 18.20 -7.56 10.66
C SER A 265 17.53 -7.64 9.29
N GLN A 266 18.27 -7.24 8.25
CA GLN A 266 17.84 -7.38 6.86
C GLN A 266 17.58 -8.84 6.48
N GLU A 267 18.44 -9.75 6.96
CA GLU A 267 18.29 -11.18 6.70
C GLU A 267 16.99 -11.73 7.31
N LEU A 268 16.67 -11.31 8.54
CA LEU A 268 15.46 -11.75 9.22
C LEU A 268 14.20 -11.23 8.51
N GLN A 269 14.22 -9.99 8.01
CA GLN A 269 13.17 -9.44 7.15
C GLN A 269 13.01 -10.29 5.88
N GLU A 270 14.09 -10.63 5.19
CA GLU A 270 14.01 -11.46 3.99
C GLU A 270 13.42 -12.85 4.27
N ILE A 271 13.78 -13.45 5.40
CA ILE A 271 13.23 -14.74 5.86
C ILE A 271 11.74 -14.60 6.15
N ALA A 272 11.32 -13.53 6.84
CA ALA A 272 9.91 -13.25 7.11
C ALA A 272 9.11 -13.11 5.80
N HIS A 273 9.61 -12.33 4.85
CA HIS A 273 9.00 -12.13 3.53
C HIS A 273 8.97 -13.44 2.72
N PHE A 274 10.03 -14.25 2.77
CA PHE A 274 10.08 -15.57 2.17
C PHE A 274 8.98 -16.48 2.73
N LEU A 275 8.89 -16.60 4.06
CA LEU A 275 7.93 -17.45 4.74
C LEU A 275 6.49 -16.97 4.50
N ALA A 276 6.24 -15.67 4.59
CA ALA A 276 4.93 -15.10 4.29
C ALA A 276 4.48 -15.38 2.85
N SER A 277 5.40 -15.26 1.89
CA SER A 277 5.15 -15.59 0.48
C SER A 277 4.95 -17.09 0.27
N PHE A 278 5.75 -17.92 0.94
CA PHE A 278 5.69 -19.37 0.86
C PHE A 278 4.37 -19.90 1.40
N LEU A 279 4.00 -19.50 2.62
CA LEU A 279 2.75 -19.91 3.27
C LEU A 279 1.55 -19.42 2.46
N SER A 280 1.46 -18.12 2.15
CA SER A 280 0.31 -17.58 1.40
C SER A 280 0.15 -18.12 -0.02
N SER A 281 1.23 -18.64 -0.63
CA SER A 281 1.16 -19.23 -1.97
C SER A 281 0.82 -20.72 -1.95
N ASN A 282 1.17 -21.43 -0.88
CA ASN A 282 1.14 -22.89 -0.81
C ASN A 282 0.15 -23.45 0.22
N THR A 283 -0.46 -22.62 1.06
CA THR A 283 -1.53 -23.00 2.01
C THR A 283 -2.79 -22.17 1.73
N PRO A 284 -3.99 -22.78 1.84
CA PRO A 284 -5.24 -22.09 1.49
C PRO A 284 -5.73 -21.10 2.55
N PHE A 285 -5.13 -21.09 3.74
CA PHE A 285 -5.69 -20.40 4.92
C PHE A 285 -4.94 -19.15 5.38
N THR A 286 -3.84 -18.77 4.72
CA THR A 286 -2.99 -17.69 5.22
C THR A 286 -2.89 -16.50 4.27
N ASP A 287 -3.18 -15.31 4.79
CA ASP A 287 -2.88 -14.06 4.10
C ASP A 287 -1.39 -13.72 4.25
N TYR A 288 -0.82 -13.10 3.22
CA TYR A 288 0.59 -12.69 3.23
C TYR A 288 0.90 -11.74 4.40
N TYR A 289 0.06 -10.75 4.64
CA TYR A 289 0.29 -9.78 5.70
C TYR A 289 0.08 -10.42 7.08
N GLY A 290 -0.93 -11.27 7.23
CA GLY A 290 -1.13 -12.06 8.45
C GLY A 290 0.09 -12.91 8.83
N ASN A 291 0.75 -13.54 7.85
CA ASN A 291 1.99 -14.28 8.10
C ASN A 291 3.17 -13.39 8.53
N LEU A 292 3.27 -12.16 8.01
CA LEU A 292 4.31 -11.21 8.44
C LEU A 292 4.12 -10.78 9.89
N ILE A 293 2.87 -10.50 10.28
CA ILE A 293 2.51 -10.17 11.66
C ILE A 293 2.85 -11.32 12.58
N TRP A 294 2.41 -12.53 12.24
CA TRP A 294 2.69 -13.72 13.05
C TRP A 294 4.20 -13.91 13.26
N PHE A 295 4.99 -13.77 12.19
CA PHE A 295 6.45 -13.88 12.31
C PHE A 295 7.04 -12.75 13.17
N HIS A 296 6.54 -11.52 13.01
CA HIS A 296 6.95 -10.39 13.83
C HIS A 296 6.59 -10.60 15.32
N SER A 297 5.42 -11.15 15.63
CA SER A 297 5.03 -11.45 17.02
C SER A 297 5.93 -12.49 17.68
N LEU A 298 6.40 -13.50 16.93
CA LEU A 298 7.38 -14.47 17.44
C LEU A 298 8.73 -13.80 17.79
N GLN A 299 9.16 -12.83 16.97
CA GLN A 299 10.37 -12.05 17.24
C GLN A 299 10.22 -11.21 18.50
N GLN A 300 9.11 -10.47 18.63
CA GLN A 300 8.83 -9.64 19.81
C GLN A 300 8.74 -10.48 21.09
N ALA A 301 8.16 -11.67 21.03
CA ALA A 301 8.07 -12.60 22.14
C ALA A 301 9.40 -13.32 22.46
N GLN A 302 10.46 -13.11 21.65
CA GLN A 302 11.73 -13.85 21.72
C GLN A 302 11.50 -15.38 21.74
N ASP A 303 10.56 -15.85 20.94
CA ASP A 303 10.13 -17.25 20.98
C ASP A 303 11.26 -18.19 20.54
N SER A 304 11.54 -19.22 21.35
CA SER A 304 12.52 -20.26 21.04
C SER A 304 12.29 -20.94 19.68
N GLN A 305 11.03 -21.03 19.21
CA GLN A 305 10.66 -21.60 17.92
C GLN A 305 11.15 -20.75 16.74
N LEU A 306 11.28 -19.44 16.91
CA LEU A 306 11.73 -18.54 15.86
C LEU A 306 13.11 -18.97 15.33
N SER A 307 14.04 -19.26 16.23
CA SER A 307 15.40 -19.70 15.88
C SER A 307 15.39 -20.99 15.03
N LYS A 308 14.51 -21.94 15.38
CA LYS A 308 14.35 -23.21 14.66
C LYS A 308 13.76 -22.98 13.27
N ILE A 309 12.75 -22.11 13.16
CA ILE A 309 12.10 -21.76 11.88
C ILE A 309 13.09 -21.03 10.96
N VAL A 310 13.82 -20.07 11.51
CA VAL A 310 14.89 -19.32 10.80
C VAL A 310 15.94 -20.29 10.26
N ASN A 311 16.47 -21.18 11.10
CA ASN A 311 17.49 -22.15 10.69
C ASN A 311 16.96 -23.14 9.63
N LEU A 312 15.74 -23.66 9.81
CA LEU A 312 15.09 -24.51 8.81
C LEU A 312 14.97 -23.80 7.46
N THR A 313 14.55 -22.53 7.49
CA THR A 313 14.36 -21.71 6.28
C THR A 313 15.68 -21.37 5.61
N GLN A 314 16.71 -21.01 6.37
CA GLN A 314 18.06 -20.76 5.85
C GLN A 314 18.64 -22.03 5.22
N THR A 315 18.51 -23.17 5.89
CA THR A 315 18.96 -24.48 5.37
C THR A 315 18.30 -24.79 4.02
N TYR A 316 16.99 -24.55 3.91
CA TYR A 316 16.27 -24.71 2.65
C TYR A 316 16.71 -23.70 1.58
N ARG A 317 16.93 -22.42 1.94
CA ARG A 317 17.37 -21.36 1.00
C ARG A 317 18.78 -21.57 0.45
N LYS A 318 19.65 -22.28 1.17
CA LYS A 318 21.01 -22.64 0.70
C LYS A 318 21.00 -23.66 -0.44
N MET A 319 19.92 -24.42 -0.58
CA MET A 319 19.76 -25.36 -1.69
C MET A 319 19.41 -24.62 -2.98
N PRO A 320 19.74 -25.19 -4.17
CA PRO A 320 19.37 -24.56 -5.44
C PRO A 320 17.84 -24.54 -5.59
N LEU A 321 17.23 -23.39 -5.30
CA LEU A 321 15.77 -23.23 -5.38
C LEU A 321 15.28 -23.32 -6.84
N PRO A 322 14.01 -23.73 -7.06
CA PRO A 322 13.38 -23.60 -8.36
C PRO A 322 13.03 -22.12 -8.64
N THR A 323 12.36 -21.83 -9.75
CA THR A 323 11.94 -20.46 -10.07
C THR A 323 11.02 -19.90 -8.98
N LEU A 324 11.32 -18.69 -8.52
CA LEU A 324 10.65 -18.06 -7.39
C LEU A 324 9.47 -17.19 -7.85
N TYR A 325 8.37 -17.27 -7.11
CA TYR A 325 7.28 -16.31 -7.18
C TYR A 325 7.25 -15.52 -5.87
N LYS A 326 7.47 -14.20 -5.96
CA LYS A 326 7.58 -13.31 -4.78
C LYS A 326 8.60 -13.85 -3.75
N ASN A 327 9.79 -14.18 -4.23
CA ASN A 327 10.89 -14.74 -3.44
C ASN A 327 10.67 -16.15 -2.86
N ALA A 328 9.52 -16.79 -3.06
CA ALA A 328 9.26 -18.15 -2.58
C ALA A 328 9.04 -19.14 -3.74
N PRO A 329 9.48 -20.40 -3.61
CA PRO A 329 9.15 -21.43 -4.57
C PRO A 329 7.66 -21.80 -4.46
N ILE A 330 7.06 -22.07 -5.61
CA ILE A 330 5.65 -22.48 -5.70
C ILE A 330 5.52 -23.70 -6.60
N TYR A 331 4.62 -24.59 -6.24
CA TYR A 331 4.20 -25.75 -7.04
C TYR A 331 2.67 -25.78 -7.13
N PRO A 332 2.12 -26.32 -8.22
CA PRO A 332 0.67 -26.35 -8.40
C PRO A 332 0.06 -27.33 -7.40
N GLN A 333 -0.94 -26.87 -6.65
CA GLN A 333 -1.73 -27.77 -5.80
C GLN A 333 -2.52 -28.77 -6.65
N ASN A 334 -3.07 -28.27 -7.77
CA ASN A 334 -3.68 -29.06 -8.82
C ASN A 334 -3.06 -28.64 -10.16
N PHE A 335 -2.39 -29.58 -10.82
CA PHE A 335 -1.69 -29.34 -12.09
C PHE A 335 -2.67 -28.95 -13.20
N LEU A 336 -3.78 -29.69 -13.36
CA LEU A 336 -4.79 -29.44 -14.39
C LEU A 336 -5.45 -28.07 -14.22
N LEU A 337 -5.83 -27.70 -13.00
CA LEU A 337 -6.40 -26.37 -12.73
C LEU A 337 -5.39 -25.27 -13.06
N SER A 338 -4.12 -25.46 -12.74
CA SER A 338 -3.08 -24.47 -13.06
C SER A 338 -2.86 -24.35 -14.57
N LEU A 339 -2.89 -25.46 -15.30
CA LEU A 339 -2.77 -25.50 -16.76
C LEU A 339 -3.97 -24.81 -17.44
N TRP A 340 -5.19 -25.06 -16.95
CA TRP A 340 -6.40 -24.40 -17.40
C TRP A 340 -6.34 -22.88 -17.17
N THR A 341 -6.02 -22.45 -15.94
CA THR A 341 -5.88 -21.02 -15.63
C THR A 341 -4.80 -20.36 -16.48
N PHE A 342 -3.65 -21.02 -16.66
CA PHE A 342 -2.60 -20.53 -17.55
C PHE A 342 -3.10 -20.35 -18.98
N SER A 343 -3.77 -21.36 -19.54
CA SER A 343 -4.22 -21.38 -20.93
C SER A 343 -5.27 -20.31 -21.22
N ILE A 344 -6.20 -20.09 -20.28
CA ILE A 344 -7.22 -19.03 -20.38
C ILE A 344 -6.59 -17.64 -20.21
N CYS A 345 -5.71 -17.46 -19.23
CA CYS A 345 -5.12 -16.16 -18.96
C CYS A 345 -4.08 -15.73 -20.00
N LEU A 346 -3.34 -16.67 -20.61
CA LEU A 346 -2.25 -16.39 -21.55
C LEU A 346 -2.66 -15.43 -22.69
N PRO A 347 -3.71 -15.70 -23.51
CA PRO A 347 -4.06 -14.82 -24.61
C PRO A 347 -4.48 -13.43 -24.13
N ILE A 348 -5.25 -13.33 -23.04
CA ILE A 348 -5.71 -12.06 -22.47
C ILE A 348 -4.51 -11.24 -21.98
N VAL A 349 -3.61 -11.87 -21.25
CA VAL A 349 -2.40 -11.23 -20.71
C VAL A 349 -1.47 -10.83 -21.86
N ALA A 350 -1.18 -11.73 -22.79
CA ALA A 350 -0.31 -11.45 -23.94
C ALA A 350 -0.82 -10.27 -24.77
N PHE A 351 -2.12 -10.29 -25.13
CA PHE A 351 -2.76 -9.18 -25.84
C PHE A 351 -2.67 -7.87 -25.05
N SER A 352 -2.94 -7.90 -23.75
CA SER A 352 -2.85 -6.72 -22.88
C SER A 352 -1.44 -6.16 -22.76
N PHE A 353 -0.43 -7.04 -22.70
CA PHE A 353 0.98 -6.64 -22.71
C PHE A 353 1.38 -6.01 -24.05
N LEU A 354 0.91 -6.55 -25.17
CA LEU A 354 1.17 -5.98 -26.50
C LEU A 354 0.53 -4.59 -26.64
N LEU A 355 -0.74 -4.45 -26.25
CA LEU A 355 -1.46 -3.17 -26.29
C LEU A 355 -0.81 -2.09 -25.40
N ASN A 356 -0.22 -2.50 -24.28
CA ASN A 356 0.42 -1.60 -23.33
C ASN A 356 1.96 -1.66 -23.40
N LEU A 357 2.53 -2.20 -24.48
CA LEU A 357 3.97 -2.37 -24.60
C LEU A 357 4.71 -1.02 -24.51
N PRO A 358 4.29 0.05 -25.21
CA PRO A 358 4.95 1.35 -25.09
C PRO A 358 4.99 1.91 -23.66
N PRO A 359 3.86 2.06 -22.93
CA PRO A 359 3.91 2.59 -21.56
C PRO A 359 4.69 1.69 -20.59
N LEU A 360 4.61 0.36 -20.74
CA LEU A 360 5.36 -0.57 -19.89
C LEU A 360 6.87 -0.48 -20.12
N LEU A 361 7.32 -0.39 -21.39
CA LEU A 361 8.74 -0.25 -21.72
C LEU A 361 9.27 1.11 -21.27
N CYS A 362 8.57 2.20 -21.56
CA CYS A 362 8.99 3.54 -21.12
C CYS A 362 9.08 3.63 -19.59
N GLY A 363 8.11 3.08 -18.86
CA GLY A 363 8.16 3.02 -17.40
C GLY A 363 9.31 2.17 -16.86
N LYS A 364 9.62 1.04 -17.50
CA LYS A 364 10.77 0.20 -17.13
C LYS A 364 12.10 0.89 -17.40
N LEU A 365 12.25 1.51 -18.56
CA LEU A 365 13.45 2.24 -18.97
C LEU A 365 13.68 3.45 -18.08
N SER A 366 12.65 4.25 -17.80
CA SER A 366 12.76 5.42 -16.92
C SER A 366 13.18 5.02 -15.51
N ALA A 367 12.63 3.93 -14.97
CA ALA A 367 13.06 3.43 -13.67
C ALA A 367 14.53 2.99 -13.67
N LYS A 368 15.01 2.35 -14.74
CA LYS A 368 16.44 1.99 -14.86
C LYS A 368 17.35 3.22 -14.96
N LEU A 369 16.89 4.28 -15.63
CA LEU A 369 17.68 5.49 -15.88
C LEU A 369 17.67 6.48 -14.71
N PHE A 370 16.54 6.62 -14.01
CA PHE A 370 16.32 7.71 -13.06
C PHE A 370 16.12 7.26 -11.60
N ALA A 371 15.83 5.97 -11.34
CA ALA A 371 15.69 5.50 -9.97
C ALA A 371 17.07 5.35 -9.32
N LYS A 372 17.39 6.25 -8.39
CA LYS A 372 18.62 6.18 -7.60
C LYS A 372 18.51 5.17 -6.45
N GLU A 373 17.29 4.98 -5.95
CA GLU A 373 17.01 4.15 -4.77
C GLU A 373 15.84 3.21 -5.05
N GLN A 374 15.82 2.05 -4.40
CA GLN A 374 14.82 1.01 -4.65
C GLN A 374 13.37 1.49 -4.47
N HIS A 375 13.12 2.34 -3.48
CA HIS A 375 11.80 2.92 -3.21
C HIS A 375 11.33 3.95 -4.27
N THR A 376 12.20 4.33 -5.21
CA THR A 376 11.85 5.26 -6.29
C THR A 376 11.59 4.57 -7.62
N ILE A 377 11.98 3.29 -7.77
CA ILE A 377 11.79 2.49 -9.00
C ILE A 377 10.32 2.50 -9.42
N SER A 378 9.48 2.28 -8.44
CA SER A 378 8.05 2.06 -8.55
C SER A 378 7.34 3.37 -8.94
N LEU A 379 7.75 4.48 -8.31
CA LEU A 379 7.34 5.85 -8.63
C LEU A 379 7.63 6.22 -10.09
N TRP A 380 8.86 5.95 -10.57
CA TRP A 380 9.24 6.26 -11.95
C TRP A 380 8.48 5.43 -12.98
N LYS A 381 8.25 4.14 -12.69
CA LYS A 381 7.38 3.29 -13.51
C LYS A 381 5.96 3.86 -13.59
N ALA A 382 5.40 4.28 -12.45
CA ALA A 382 4.05 4.84 -12.38
C ALA A 382 3.95 6.13 -13.19
N ILE A 383 4.79 7.12 -12.87
CA ILE A 383 4.74 8.46 -13.45
C ILE A 383 4.90 8.39 -14.98
N VAL A 384 5.97 7.75 -15.45
CA VAL A 384 6.27 7.71 -16.89
C VAL A 384 5.33 6.76 -17.60
N GLY A 385 5.05 5.60 -17.01
CA GLY A 385 4.11 4.63 -17.58
C GLY A 385 2.71 5.20 -17.76
N TYR A 386 2.18 5.93 -16.77
CA TYR A 386 0.89 6.60 -16.89
C TYR A 386 0.92 7.79 -17.84
N GLY A 387 1.97 8.60 -17.81
CA GLY A 387 2.11 9.72 -18.75
C GLY A 387 2.11 9.24 -20.20
N VAL A 388 2.96 8.26 -20.52
CA VAL A 388 3.01 7.65 -21.86
C VAL A 388 1.72 6.91 -22.17
N GLY A 389 1.13 6.20 -21.20
CA GLY A 389 -0.13 5.49 -21.37
C GLY A 389 -1.28 6.42 -21.74
N PHE A 390 -1.37 7.58 -21.11
CA PHE A 390 -2.38 8.58 -21.41
C PHE A 390 -2.24 9.11 -22.85
N VAL A 391 -1.01 9.44 -23.27
CA VAL A 391 -0.74 9.90 -24.65
C VAL A 391 -1.00 8.78 -25.66
N TRP A 392 -0.56 7.56 -25.37
CA TRP A 392 -0.73 6.39 -26.21
C TRP A 392 -2.21 6.06 -26.46
N TRP A 393 -2.99 5.89 -25.39
CA TRP A 393 -4.41 5.60 -25.51
C TRP A 393 -5.21 6.77 -26.06
N GLY A 394 -4.85 8.01 -25.73
CA GLY A 394 -5.44 9.20 -26.36
C GLY A 394 -5.21 9.24 -27.87
N GLY A 395 -4.00 8.94 -28.32
CA GLY A 395 -3.64 8.82 -29.74
C GLY A 395 -4.40 7.71 -30.46
N ILE A 396 -4.52 6.53 -29.84
CA ILE A 396 -5.35 5.42 -30.36
C ILE A 396 -6.80 5.87 -30.51
N CYS A 397 -7.41 6.46 -29.48
CA CYS A 397 -8.80 6.92 -29.55
C CYS A 397 -9.03 7.96 -30.65
N ILE A 398 -8.12 8.94 -30.79
CA ILE A 398 -8.22 9.97 -31.83
C ILE A 398 -8.07 9.33 -33.22
N THR A 399 -7.09 8.45 -33.39
CA THR A 399 -6.84 7.77 -34.68
C THR A 399 -8.03 6.88 -35.04
N SER A 400 -8.57 6.12 -34.09
CA SER A 400 -9.80 5.34 -34.27
C SER A 400 -11.00 6.22 -34.61
N GLY A 401 -11.19 7.35 -33.92
CA GLY A 401 -12.25 8.30 -34.26
C GLY A 401 -12.14 8.81 -35.70
N ILE A 402 -10.94 9.20 -36.12
CA ILE A 402 -10.65 9.65 -37.48
C ILE A 402 -10.91 8.54 -38.50
N CYS A 403 -10.39 7.33 -38.28
CA CYS A 403 -10.60 6.18 -39.16
C CYS A 403 -12.09 5.82 -39.29
N GLY A 404 -12.85 5.93 -38.19
CA GLY A 404 -14.31 5.75 -38.21
C GLY A 404 -15.03 6.82 -39.00
N ALA A 405 -14.63 8.09 -38.86
CA ALA A 405 -15.21 9.20 -39.61
C ALA A 405 -15.08 9.03 -41.14
N PHE A 406 -13.98 8.41 -41.57
CA PHE A 406 -13.66 8.15 -42.97
C PHE A 406 -14.13 6.77 -43.48
N GLY A 407 -14.95 6.04 -42.71
CA GLY A 407 -15.51 4.74 -43.14
C GLY A 407 -14.47 3.62 -43.30
N VAL A 408 -13.28 3.75 -42.71
CA VAL A 408 -12.25 2.70 -42.77
C VAL A 408 -12.74 1.43 -42.06
N TYR A 409 -13.48 1.59 -40.96
CA TYR A 409 -14.09 0.47 -40.25
C TYR A 409 -15.26 -0.13 -41.02
N ASP A 410 -15.96 0.64 -41.86
CA ASP A 410 -17.07 0.14 -42.66
C ASP A 410 -16.55 -0.80 -43.75
N ASN A 411 -15.39 -0.52 -44.34
CA ASN A 411 -14.75 -1.45 -45.26
C ASN A 411 -14.27 -2.73 -44.55
N LEU A 412 -13.74 -2.62 -43.33
CA LEU A 412 -13.30 -3.77 -42.54
C LEU A 412 -14.50 -4.64 -42.08
N LEU A 413 -15.58 -4.00 -41.63
CA LEU A 413 -16.83 -4.65 -41.21
C LEU A 413 -17.59 -5.21 -42.40
N ALA A 414 -17.64 -4.54 -43.55
CA ALA A 414 -18.22 -5.08 -44.79
C ALA A 414 -17.47 -6.31 -45.29
N THR A 415 -16.17 -6.42 -44.99
CA THR A 415 -15.39 -7.62 -45.29
C THR A 415 -15.64 -8.75 -44.27
N LEU A 416 -16.03 -8.41 -43.03
CA LEU A 416 -16.30 -9.36 -41.94
C LEU A 416 -17.78 -9.74 -41.77
N HIS A 417 -18.72 -8.96 -42.31
CA HIS A 417 -20.16 -9.20 -42.25
C HIS A 417 -20.76 -9.54 -43.62
N ILE A 418 -21.35 -10.73 -43.68
CA ILE A 418 -22.28 -11.19 -44.71
C ILE A 418 -23.54 -10.29 -44.68
N GLY A 419 -23.61 -9.32 -45.59
CA GLY A 419 -24.81 -8.99 -46.38
C GLY A 419 -26.13 -8.55 -45.73
N PHE A 420 -26.19 -7.96 -44.52
CA PHE A 420 -27.50 -7.68 -43.88
C PHE A 420 -27.95 -6.20 -43.79
N PHE A 421 -27.13 -5.22 -44.17
CA PHE A 421 -27.51 -3.79 -44.04
C PHE A 421 -27.21 -2.94 -45.29
N ALA A 422 -27.59 -3.44 -46.48
CA ALA A 422 -27.60 -2.62 -47.68
C ALA A 422 -28.98 -1.93 -47.80
N GLY A 423 -29.11 -0.67 -47.37
CA GLY A 423 -30.35 0.08 -47.65
C GLY A 423 -30.64 1.38 -46.91
N LEU A 424 -29.77 1.86 -46.01
CA LEU A 424 -29.98 3.17 -45.38
C LEU A 424 -28.91 4.14 -45.85
N ASP A 425 -29.33 5.06 -46.72
CA ASP A 425 -28.49 6.13 -47.27
C ASP A 425 -28.43 7.26 -46.24
N SER A 426 -27.47 7.19 -45.32
CA SER A 426 -27.26 8.23 -44.31
C SER A 426 -25.79 8.43 -44.00
N ALA A 427 -25.00 8.84 -45.00
CA ALA A 427 -23.56 9.10 -44.88
C ALA A 427 -23.15 9.96 -43.65
N PHE A 428 -24.04 10.87 -43.20
CA PHE A 428 -23.83 11.63 -41.96
C PHE A 428 -24.05 10.81 -40.69
N LEU A 429 -25.11 10.00 -40.63
CA LEU A 429 -25.38 9.11 -39.49
C LEU A 429 -24.29 8.04 -39.39
N ASP A 430 -23.84 7.52 -40.53
CA ASP A 430 -22.79 6.49 -40.60
C ASP A 430 -21.44 7.03 -40.12
N SER A 431 -21.09 8.28 -40.46
CA SER A 431 -19.86 8.91 -39.96
C SER A 431 -19.91 9.19 -38.45
N VAL A 432 -21.05 9.66 -37.92
CA VAL A 432 -21.21 9.89 -36.48
C VAL A 432 -21.22 8.57 -35.69
N LEU A 433 -21.91 7.55 -36.21
CA LEU A 433 -21.95 6.22 -35.61
C LEU A 433 -20.58 5.51 -35.71
N GLY A 434 -19.86 5.66 -36.82
CA GLY A 434 -18.51 5.14 -37.02
C GLY A 434 -17.48 5.77 -36.08
N CYS A 435 -17.52 7.10 -35.88
CA CYS A 435 -16.73 7.78 -34.87
C CYS A 435 -17.01 7.25 -33.46
N GLY A 436 -18.30 7.15 -33.10
CA GLY A 436 -18.73 6.67 -31.79
C GLY A 436 -18.30 5.23 -31.53
N LEU A 437 -18.48 4.36 -32.53
CA LEU A 437 -18.08 2.95 -32.48
C LEU A 437 -16.56 2.80 -32.35
N GLY A 438 -15.78 3.56 -33.10
CA GLY A 438 -14.31 3.56 -33.00
C GLY A 438 -13.82 3.90 -31.59
N ILE A 439 -14.36 4.98 -30.99
CA ILE A 439 -14.02 5.38 -29.62
C ILE A 439 -14.45 4.29 -28.62
N LEU A 440 -15.66 3.73 -28.78
CA LEU A 440 -16.14 2.66 -27.91
C LEU A 440 -15.23 1.43 -27.95
N LEU A 441 -14.81 1.00 -29.15
CA LEU A 441 -13.88 -0.11 -29.32
C LEU A 441 -12.51 0.18 -28.68
N SER A 442 -11.99 1.41 -28.80
CA SER A 442 -10.76 1.81 -28.11
C SER A 442 -10.91 1.75 -26.58
N LEU A 443 -12.06 2.16 -26.03
CA LEU A 443 -12.34 2.09 -24.59
C LEU A 443 -12.48 0.65 -24.09
N ILE A 444 -13.09 -0.23 -24.90
CA ILE A 444 -13.14 -1.67 -24.63
C ILE A 444 -11.73 -2.26 -24.63
N ALA A 445 -10.92 -1.97 -25.65
CA ALA A 445 -9.53 -2.43 -25.73
C ALA A 445 -8.69 -1.93 -24.55
N CYS A 446 -8.87 -0.67 -24.13
CA CYS A 446 -8.24 -0.10 -22.94
C CYS A 446 -8.66 -0.85 -21.66
N SER A 447 -9.96 -1.14 -21.53
CA SER A 447 -10.50 -1.91 -20.40
C SER A 447 -9.93 -3.34 -20.34
N PHE A 448 -9.84 -4.02 -21.49
CA PHE A 448 -9.17 -5.31 -21.61
C PHE A 448 -7.69 -5.22 -21.24
N GLY A 449 -6.99 -4.19 -21.69
CA GLY A 449 -5.60 -3.92 -21.33
C GLY A 449 -5.40 -3.81 -19.82
N ILE A 450 -6.25 -3.04 -19.14
CA ILE A 450 -6.24 -2.90 -17.68
C ILE A 450 -6.56 -4.25 -17.00
N TRP A 451 -7.54 -4.99 -17.51
CA TRP A 451 -7.95 -6.26 -16.93
C TRP A 451 -6.88 -7.35 -17.07
N GLY A 452 -6.21 -7.45 -18.23
CA GLY A 452 -5.10 -8.38 -18.40
C GLY A 452 -3.91 -8.06 -17.49
N LEU A 453 -3.64 -6.78 -17.20
CA LEU A 453 -2.64 -6.41 -16.18
C LEU A 453 -3.03 -6.89 -14.77
N LYS A 454 -4.32 -6.91 -14.43
CA LYS A 454 -4.79 -7.50 -13.15
C LYS A 454 -4.65 -9.03 -13.13
N LEU A 455 -4.94 -9.69 -14.26
CA LEU A 455 -4.80 -11.14 -14.41
C LEU A 455 -3.34 -11.60 -14.45
N TYR A 456 -2.41 -10.72 -14.80
CA TYR A 456 -0.98 -11.02 -14.88
C TYR A 456 -0.44 -11.67 -13.59
N GLY A 457 -0.91 -11.26 -12.42
CA GLY A 457 -0.49 -11.86 -11.15
C GLY A 457 -0.87 -13.34 -11.04
N ALA A 458 -2.08 -13.72 -11.47
CA ALA A 458 -2.55 -15.11 -11.50
C ALA A 458 -1.81 -15.90 -12.58
N PHE A 459 -1.71 -15.33 -13.80
CA PHE A 459 -0.94 -15.91 -14.90
C PHE A 459 0.50 -16.21 -14.49
N LYS A 460 1.21 -15.24 -13.90
CA LYS A 460 2.59 -15.41 -13.44
C LYS A 460 2.72 -16.50 -12.36
N LYS A 461 1.80 -16.54 -11.39
CA LYS A 461 1.77 -17.57 -10.35
C LYS A 461 1.64 -18.96 -10.98
N HIS A 462 0.64 -19.19 -11.83
CA HIS A 462 0.41 -20.51 -12.43
C HIS A 462 1.50 -20.89 -13.44
N SER A 463 2.05 -19.93 -14.20
CA SER A 463 3.17 -20.17 -15.13
C SER A 463 4.40 -20.70 -14.38
N ILE A 464 4.81 -20.02 -13.30
CA ILE A 464 5.98 -20.42 -12.50
C ILE A 464 5.72 -21.76 -11.81
N ALA A 465 4.51 -21.99 -11.28
CA ALA A 465 4.15 -23.27 -10.68
C ALA A 465 4.25 -24.43 -11.70
N LEU A 466 3.66 -24.27 -12.89
CA LEU A 466 3.75 -25.27 -13.96
C LEU A 466 5.18 -25.50 -14.41
N TYR A 467 5.95 -24.43 -14.61
CA TYR A 467 7.38 -24.52 -14.95
C TYR A 467 8.16 -25.33 -13.90
N ASN A 468 7.97 -25.01 -12.62
CA ASN A 468 8.62 -25.75 -11.53
C ASN A 468 8.20 -27.23 -11.50
N ALA A 469 6.92 -27.53 -11.75
CA ALA A 469 6.44 -28.91 -11.81
C ALA A 469 7.05 -29.71 -12.96
N MET A 470 7.21 -29.10 -14.14
CA MET A 470 7.76 -29.75 -15.34
C MET A 470 9.29 -29.90 -15.27
N PHE A 471 10.01 -28.84 -14.88
CA PHE A 471 11.47 -28.77 -15.02
C PHE A 471 12.23 -28.93 -13.70
N HIS A 472 11.55 -28.91 -12.55
CA HIS A 472 12.17 -29.03 -11.23
C HIS A 472 11.52 -30.14 -10.38
N ARG A 473 11.17 -31.26 -11.02
CA ARG A 473 10.55 -32.42 -10.35
C ARG A 473 11.42 -32.97 -9.20
N ASN A 474 12.74 -33.05 -9.39
CA ASN A 474 13.67 -33.54 -8.36
C ASN A 474 13.69 -32.64 -7.10
N LYS A 475 13.36 -31.35 -7.26
CA LYS A 475 13.30 -30.39 -6.14
C LYS A 475 11.96 -30.43 -5.40
N PHE A 476 10.95 -31.09 -5.97
CA PHE A 476 9.61 -31.16 -5.39
C PHE A 476 9.58 -31.94 -4.07
N THR A 477 10.39 -33.00 -3.95
CA THR A 477 10.50 -33.79 -2.71
C THR A 477 11.05 -32.92 -1.56
N MET A 478 12.11 -32.15 -1.81
CA MET A 478 12.66 -31.22 -0.83
C MET A 478 11.66 -30.13 -0.45
N PHE A 479 10.95 -29.57 -1.43
CA PHE A 479 9.87 -28.61 -1.18
C PHE A 479 8.78 -29.20 -0.28
N LYS A 480 8.35 -30.45 -0.53
CA LYS A 480 7.36 -31.14 0.31
C LYS A 480 7.89 -31.35 1.72
N GLN A 481 9.11 -31.83 1.88
CA GLN A 481 9.74 -32.04 3.20
C GLN A 481 9.83 -30.75 4.00
N PHE A 482 10.31 -29.66 3.38
CA PHE A 482 10.35 -28.34 4.00
C PHE A 482 8.95 -27.88 4.40
N LYS A 483 7.97 -27.99 3.49
CA LYS A 483 6.57 -27.62 3.76
C LYS A 483 5.99 -28.38 4.95
N THR A 484 6.15 -29.70 4.96
CA THR A 484 5.64 -30.57 6.03
C THR A 484 6.26 -30.20 7.37
N LYS A 485 7.60 -30.13 7.44
CA LYS A 485 8.31 -29.78 8.67
C LYS A 485 7.97 -28.38 9.16
N LEU A 486 7.82 -27.42 8.26
CA LEU A 486 7.37 -26.07 8.60
C LEU A 486 5.96 -26.13 9.21
N LEU A 487 5.01 -26.82 8.58
CA LEU A 487 3.64 -26.93 9.09
C LEU A 487 3.56 -27.68 10.42
N GLU A 488 4.40 -28.69 10.65
CA GLU A 488 4.53 -29.38 11.95
C GLU A 488 5.04 -28.46 13.05
N MET A 489 5.92 -27.50 12.73
CA MET A 489 6.40 -26.51 13.70
C MET A 489 5.37 -25.39 13.97
N LEU A 490 4.42 -25.20 13.06
CA LEU A 490 3.35 -24.20 13.19
C LEU A 490 2.11 -24.76 13.90
N ALA A 491 1.94 -26.08 13.88
CA ALA A 491 0.88 -26.80 14.59
C ALA A 491 1.28 -27.00 16.05
#